data_AF-A0A8S9XYR5-F1
#
_entry.id   AF-A0A8S9XYR5-F1
#
_cell.length_a   1.000
_cell.length_b   1.000
_cell.length_c   1.000
_cell.angle_alpha   90.00
_cell.angle_beta   90.00
_cell.angle_gamma   90.00
#
_symmetry.space_group_name_H-M   'P 1'
#
loop_
_entity.id
_entity.type
_entity.pdbx_description
1 polymer ?
#
loop_
_entity_poly.entity_id
_entity_poly.type
_entity_poly.pdbx_seq_one_letter_code
_entity_poly.pdbx_strand_id
1 'polypeptide(L)'
;MTAKAWIKSCDLIIKSIPTDTAELAVALVESLKGLAGEWFADIVNDSLTWESFSLQFSSRFCKTETPIGAAHKAITTWSKDGDITTYGAEQLLKFRSAFRGKTGEECAIIMTAACCARQDEEVRKWGYMEEEVSELLLQKKLHHQGGPSRK
;
A
#
# COMPACT_ATOMS: atom_id res chain seq x y z
N MET A 1 1.72 -6.41 -14.88
CA MET A 1 1.07 -5.11 -14.54
C MET A 1 0.71 -5.15 -13.06
N THR A 2 0.88 -4.06 -12.29
CA THR A 2 0.49 -4.03 -10.87
C THR A 2 -1.02 -3.87 -10.73
N ALA A 3 -1.62 -4.29 -9.61
CA ALA A 3 -3.06 -4.15 -9.37
C ALA A 3 -3.54 -2.69 -9.51
N LYS A 4 -2.76 -1.74 -9.00
CA LYS A 4 -3.04 -0.29 -9.10
C LYS A 4 -2.97 0.24 -10.53
N ALA A 5 -2.02 -0.24 -11.33
CA ALA A 5 -1.95 0.13 -12.74
C ALA A 5 -3.11 -0.49 -13.54
N TRP A 6 -3.44 -1.75 -13.24
CA TRP A 6 -4.53 -2.48 -13.89
C TRP A 6 -5.90 -1.80 -13.65
N ILE A 7 -6.27 -1.53 -12.39
CA ILE A 7 -7.56 -0.91 -12.09
C ILE A 7 -7.68 0.48 -12.73
N LYS A 8 -6.58 1.26 -12.77
CA LYS A 8 -6.55 2.57 -13.43
C LYS A 8 -6.74 2.48 -14.95
N SER A 9 -6.20 1.43 -15.59
CA SER A 9 -6.44 1.19 -17.01
C SER A 9 -7.90 0.78 -17.27
N CYS A 10 -8.46 -0.09 -16.44
CA CYS A 10 -9.86 -0.50 -16.55
C CYS A 10 -10.83 0.68 -16.35
N ASP A 11 -10.52 1.61 -15.43
CA ASP A 11 -11.29 2.84 -15.22
C ASP A 11 -11.46 3.66 -16.51
N LEU A 12 -10.41 3.75 -17.32
CA LEU A 12 -10.46 4.48 -18.59
C LEU A 12 -11.30 3.75 -19.64
N ILE A 13 -11.20 2.43 -19.68
CA ILE A 13 -11.93 1.58 -20.62
C ILE A 13 -13.42 1.59 -20.30
N ILE A 14 -13.80 1.33 -19.06
CA ILE A 14 -15.20 1.20 -18.65
C ILE A 14 -15.93 2.54 -18.73
N LYS A 15 -15.26 3.67 -18.46
CA LYS A 15 -15.86 5.00 -18.70
C LYS A 15 -16.24 5.25 -20.17
N SER A 16 -15.65 4.52 -21.10
CA SER A 16 -15.93 4.66 -22.54
C SER A 16 -16.95 3.66 -23.09
N ILE A 17 -17.47 2.75 -22.26
CA ILE A 17 -18.34 1.64 -22.69
C ILE A 17 -19.59 1.58 -21.78
N PRO A 18 -20.81 1.67 -22.33
CA PRO A 18 -22.01 1.30 -21.59
C PRO A 18 -21.89 -0.18 -21.23
N THR A 19 -21.76 -0.50 -19.95
CA THR A 19 -21.57 -1.89 -19.49
C THR A 19 -22.71 -2.23 -18.55
N ASP A 20 -23.48 -3.26 -18.88
CA ASP A 20 -24.46 -3.80 -17.94
C ASP A 20 -23.80 -4.73 -16.90
N THR A 21 -24.56 -5.10 -15.86
CA THR A 21 -24.04 -5.93 -14.75
C THR A 21 -23.50 -7.29 -15.22
N ALA A 22 -24.14 -7.92 -16.20
CA ALA A 22 -23.78 -9.25 -16.68
C ALA A 22 -22.51 -9.18 -17.53
N GLU A 23 -22.42 -8.21 -18.45
CA GLU A 23 -21.23 -7.95 -19.24
C GLU A 23 -20.02 -7.62 -18.36
N LEU A 24 -20.23 -6.81 -17.31
CA LEU A 24 -19.17 -6.50 -16.35
C LEU A 24 -18.72 -7.75 -15.59
N ALA A 25 -19.65 -8.58 -15.12
CA ALA A 25 -19.32 -9.82 -14.41
C ALA A 25 -18.50 -10.77 -15.30
N VAL A 26 -18.92 -10.97 -16.56
CA VAL A 26 -18.20 -11.81 -17.52
C VAL A 26 -16.79 -11.28 -17.76
N ALA A 27 -16.64 -9.98 -18.02
CA ALA A 27 -15.33 -9.36 -18.25
C ALA A 27 -14.39 -9.51 -17.03
N LEU A 28 -14.93 -9.43 -15.81
CA LEU A 28 -14.15 -9.61 -14.58
C LEU A 28 -13.75 -11.08 -14.34
N VAL A 29 -14.64 -12.04 -14.59
CA VAL A 29 -14.30 -13.48 -14.52
C VAL A 29 -13.20 -13.84 -15.52
N GLU A 30 -13.27 -13.30 -16.73
CA GLU A 30 -12.29 -13.58 -17.78
C GLU A 30 -10.93 -12.95 -17.47
N SER A 31 -10.91 -11.76 -16.88
CA SER A 31 -9.69 -10.99 -16.62
C SER A 31 -8.99 -11.33 -15.30
N LEU A 32 -9.74 -11.62 -14.24
CA LEU A 32 -9.18 -11.94 -12.92
C LEU A 32 -8.71 -13.41 -12.86
N LYS A 33 -7.54 -13.63 -12.24
CA LYS A 33 -6.92 -14.95 -12.09
C LYS A 33 -6.36 -15.13 -10.68
N GLY A 34 -6.19 -16.39 -10.27
CA GLY A 34 -5.67 -16.76 -8.95
C GLY A 34 -6.50 -16.14 -7.82
N LEU A 35 -5.81 -15.62 -6.79
CA LEU A 35 -6.42 -15.05 -5.59
C LEU A 35 -7.46 -13.96 -5.86
N ALA A 36 -7.29 -13.16 -6.93
CA ALA A 36 -8.25 -12.13 -7.28
C ALA A 36 -9.52 -12.71 -7.92
N GLY A 37 -9.39 -13.79 -8.70
CA GLY A 37 -10.53 -14.51 -9.28
C GLY A 37 -11.31 -15.28 -8.22
N GLU A 38 -10.60 -15.97 -7.31
CA GLU A 38 -11.21 -16.65 -6.15
C GLU A 38 -11.99 -15.65 -5.28
N TRP A 39 -11.36 -14.54 -4.90
CA TRP A 39 -12.04 -13.49 -4.15
C TRP A 39 -13.25 -12.91 -4.89
N PHE A 40 -13.15 -12.71 -6.20
CA PHE A 40 -14.26 -12.15 -6.97
C PHE A 40 -15.47 -13.10 -6.99
N ALA A 41 -15.23 -14.41 -7.09
CA ALA A 41 -16.28 -15.42 -7.02
C ALA A 41 -17.07 -15.36 -5.69
N ASP A 42 -16.43 -14.93 -4.60
CA ASP A 42 -17.08 -14.78 -3.29
C ASP A 42 -17.95 -13.51 -3.17
N ILE A 43 -17.68 -12.47 -3.96
CA ILE A 43 -18.34 -11.16 -3.81
C ILE A 43 -19.30 -10.80 -4.95
N VAL A 44 -19.21 -11.49 -6.10
CA VAL A 44 -20.05 -11.23 -7.27
C VAL A 44 -21.52 -11.51 -6.96
N ASN A 45 -22.40 -10.59 -7.38
CA ASN A 45 -23.85 -10.69 -7.21
C ASN A 45 -24.58 -9.74 -8.17
N ASP A 46 -25.91 -9.79 -8.16
CA ASP A 46 -26.79 -9.02 -9.07
C ASP A 46 -26.70 -7.49 -8.90
N SER A 47 -26.10 -7.00 -7.81
CA SER A 47 -25.89 -5.57 -7.55
C SER A 47 -24.49 -5.07 -7.95
N LEU A 48 -23.72 -5.90 -8.66
CA LEU A 48 -22.37 -5.54 -9.10
C LEU A 48 -22.38 -4.29 -9.99
N THR A 49 -21.58 -3.30 -9.59
CA THR A 49 -21.26 -2.12 -10.40
C THR A 49 -19.75 -1.94 -10.47
N TRP A 50 -19.26 -1.26 -11.50
CA TRP A 50 -17.84 -0.95 -11.61
C TRP A 50 -17.32 -0.14 -10.41
N GLU A 51 -18.11 0.82 -9.93
CA GLU A 51 -17.74 1.65 -8.77
C GLU A 51 -17.61 0.81 -7.49
N SER A 52 -18.58 -0.08 -7.23
CA SER A 52 -18.51 -1.00 -6.08
C SER A 52 -17.32 -1.96 -6.19
N PHE A 53 -17.11 -2.56 -7.36
CA PHE A 53 -16.00 -3.47 -7.60
C PHE A 53 -14.65 -2.78 -7.44
N SER A 54 -14.43 -1.65 -8.12
CA SER A 54 -13.15 -0.94 -8.14
C SER A 54 -12.74 -0.45 -6.76
N LEU A 55 -13.70 -0.01 -5.93
CA LEU A 55 -13.47 0.35 -4.54
C LEU A 55 -12.99 -0.86 -3.71
N GLN A 56 -13.71 -1.98 -3.78
CA GLN A 56 -13.37 -3.19 -3.02
C GLN A 56 -12.05 -3.82 -3.50
N PHE A 57 -11.84 -3.88 -4.81
CA PHE A 57 -10.60 -4.38 -5.42
C PHE A 57 -9.42 -3.52 -4.99
N SER A 58 -9.57 -2.19 -5.00
CA SER A 58 -8.50 -1.28 -4.60
C SER A 58 -8.14 -1.43 -3.13
N SER A 59 -9.14 -1.52 -2.25
CA SER A 59 -8.92 -1.76 -0.82
C SER A 59 -8.16 -3.07 -0.56
N ARG A 60 -8.48 -4.13 -1.31
CA ARG A 60 -7.90 -5.46 -1.08
C ARG A 60 -6.55 -5.68 -1.74
N PHE A 61 -6.39 -5.28 -3.01
CA PHE A 61 -5.24 -5.63 -3.85
C PHE A 61 -4.37 -4.44 -4.23
N CYS A 62 -4.91 -3.23 -4.25
CA CYS A 62 -4.13 -2.02 -4.50
C CYS A 62 -3.55 -1.46 -3.20
N LYS A 63 -3.06 -2.34 -2.30
CA LYS A 63 -2.32 -1.91 -1.11
C LYS A 63 -1.20 -1.00 -1.57
N THR A 64 -1.36 0.29 -1.28
CA THR A 64 -0.32 1.26 -1.55
C THR A 64 0.78 0.96 -0.55
N GLU A 65 2.02 0.90 -1.01
CA GLU A 65 3.12 0.93 -0.06
C GLU A 65 2.97 2.20 0.78
N THR A 66 2.76 2.02 2.09
CA THR A 66 2.56 3.13 3.01
C THR A 66 3.85 3.96 3.10
N PRO A 67 3.77 5.26 3.44
CA PRO A 67 4.96 6.09 3.59
C PRO A 67 5.99 5.50 4.58
N ILE A 68 5.50 4.97 5.71
CA ILE A 68 6.33 4.34 6.74
C ILE A 68 6.93 3.02 6.22
N GLY A 69 6.13 2.20 5.53
CA GLY A 69 6.58 0.94 4.93
C GLY A 69 7.66 1.16 3.86
N ALA A 70 7.46 2.14 2.98
CA ALA A 70 8.43 2.55 1.95
C ALA A 70 9.75 3.02 2.58
N ALA A 71 9.68 3.92 3.57
CA ALA A 71 10.86 4.42 4.28
C ALA A 71 11.57 3.29 5.04
N HIS A 72 10.84 2.40 5.71
CA HIS A 72 11.41 1.23 6.40
C HIS A 72 12.15 0.31 5.43
N LYS A 73 11.56 -0.02 4.29
CA LYS A 73 12.25 -0.82 3.26
C LYS A 73 13.49 -0.10 2.74
N ALA A 74 13.42 1.21 2.53
CA ALA A 74 14.55 1.99 2.06
C ALA A 74 15.74 1.91 3.02
N ILE A 75 15.53 2.15 4.32
CA ILE A 75 16.60 2.13 5.33
C ILE A 75 17.09 0.73 5.73
N THR A 76 16.43 -0.33 5.27
CA THR A 76 16.83 -1.73 5.50
C THR A 76 17.37 -2.43 4.25
N THR A 77 17.26 -1.78 3.08
CA THR A 77 17.84 -2.28 1.82
C THR A 77 19.35 -1.99 1.82
N TRP A 78 20.14 -2.96 1.38
CA TRP A 78 21.58 -2.79 1.17
C TRP A 78 21.91 -2.61 -0.31
N SER A 79 23.03 -1.96 -0.62
CA SER A 79 23.52 -1.84 -2.00
C SER A 79 23.82 -3.21 -2.58
N LYS A 80 23.33 -3.48 -3.79
CA LYS A 80 23.73 -4.66 -4.55
C LYS A 80 25.14 -4.46 -5.10
N ASP A 81 26.02 -5.45 -4.93
CA ASP A 81 27.38 -5.46 -5.48
C ASP A 81 28.27 -4.24 -5.11
N GLY A 82 27.90 -3.50 -4.07
CA GLY A 82 28.60 -2.29 -3.63
C GLY A 82 28.39 -1.04 -4.51
N ASP A 83 27.49 -1.07 -5.49
CA ASP A 83 27.17 0.11 -6.31
C ASP A 83 26.32 1.13 -5.52
N ILE A 84 27.01 2.07 -4.87
CA ILE A 84 26.38 3.12 -4.07
C ILE A 84 25.69 4.19 -4.91
N THR A 85 26.05 4.35 -6.19
CA THR A 85 25.48 5.38 -7.07
C THR A 85 24.07 4.99 -7.49
N THR A 86 23.92 3.77 -8.03
CA THR A 86 22.60 3.22 -8.37
C THR A 86 21.73 3.08 -7.12
N TYR A 87 22.31 2.54 -6.04
CA TYR A 87 21.62 2.44 -4.75
C TYR A 87 21.10 3.80 -4.27
N GLY A 88 21.93 4.85 -4.30
CA GLY A 88 21.53 6.20 -3.87
C GLY A 88 20.37 6.76 -4.68
N ALA A 89 20.38 6.56 -6.01
CA ALA A 89 19.30 6.98 -6.90
C ALA A 89 17.97 6.24 -6.58
N GLU A 90 18.05 4.93 -6.33
CA GLU A 90 16.88 4.13 -5.95
C GLU A 90 16.30 4.53 -4.59
N GLN A 91 17.15 4.75 -3.58
CA GLN A 91 16.68 5.20 -2.27
C GLN A 91 16.03 6.59 -2.36
N LEU A 92 16.64 7.50 -3.12
CA LEU A 92 16.07 8.84 -3.33
C LEU A 92 14.67 8.76 -3.97
N LEU A 93 14.46 7.86 -4.93
CA LEU A 93 13.14 7.64 -5.53
C LEU A 93 12.13 7.12 -4.50
N LYS A 94 12.51 6.15 -3.65
CA LYS A 94 11.66 5.61 -2.58
C LYS A 94 11.26 6.70 -1.58
N PHE A 95 12.21 7.49 -1.10
CA PHE A 95 11.92 8.60 -0.17
C PHE A 95 11.05 9.68 -0.81
N ARG A 96 11.32 10.07 -2.07
CA ARG A 96 10.46 11.01 -2.80
C ARG A 96 9.03 10.51 -2.96
N SER A 97 8.84 9.21 -3.15
CA SER A 97 7.52 8.61 -3.20
C SER A 97 6.84 8.62 -1.84
N ALA A 98 7.56 8.22 -0.77
CA ALA A 98 7.04 8.19 0.60
C ALA A 98 6.65 9.59 1.12
N PHE A 99 7.40 10.63 0.73
CA PHE A 99 7.20 12.01 1.19
C PHE A 99 6.32 12.85 0.25
N ARG A 100 5.79 12.27 -0.82
CA ARG A 100 5.00 13.03 -1.79
C ARG A 100 3.76 13.61 -1.12
N GLY A 101 3.64 14.94 -1.15
CA GLY A 101 2.50 15.65 -0.56
C GLY A 101 2.53 15.71 0.98
N LYS A 102 3.68 15.40 1.60
CA LYS A 102 3.89 15.44 3.05
C LYS A 102 4.63 16.71 3.46
N THR A 103 4.29 17.23 4.63
CA THR A 103 5.01 18.32 5.30
C THR A 103 6.35 17.84 5.85
N GLY A 104 7.25 18.78 6.18
CA GLY A 104 8.53 18.44 6.81
C GLY A 104 8.34 17.65 8.12
N GLU A 105 7.32 17.99 8.90
CA GLU A 105 6.95 17.30 10.13
C GLU A 105 6.50 15.86 9.86
N GLU A 106 5.60 15.66 8.90
CA GLU A 106 5.19 14.32 8.49
C GLU A 106 6.37 13.48 7.98
N CYS A 107 7.32 14.08 7.27
CA CYS A 107 8.54 13.37 6.84
C CYS A 107 9.38 12.91 8.04
N ALA A 108 9.52 13.75 9.07
CA ALA A 108 10.22 13.40 10.30
C ALA A 108 9.51 12.27 11.06
N ILE A 109 8.18 12.31 11.14
CA ILE A 109 7.37 11.25 11.75
C ILE A 109 7.54 9.93 10.98
N ILE A 110 7.46 9.97 9.64
CA ILE A 110 7.64 8.78 8.79
C ILE A 110 9.01 8.14 9.03
N MET A 111 10.08 8.95 9.06
CA MET A 111 11.44 8.45 9.28
C MET A 111 11.62 7.89 10.69
N THR A 112 11.04 8.56 11.69
CA THR A 112 11.08 8.08 13.08
C THR A 112 10.37 6.74 13.21
N ALA A 113 9.14 6.63 12.67
CA ALA A 113 8.38 5.39 12.64
C ALA A 113 9.12 4.26 11.92
N ALA A 114 9.76 4.57 10.77
CA ALA A 114 10.57 3.61 10.03
C ALA A 114 11.77 3.12 10.85
N CYS A 115 12.45 4.01 11.57
CA CYS A 115 13.54 3.64 12.49
C CYS A 115 13.05 2.76 13.63
N CYS A 116 11.90 3.07 14.24
CA CYS A 116 11.29 2.23 15.27
C CYS A 116 10.90 0.84 14.73
N ALA A 117 10.35 0.78 13.51
CA ALA A 117 9.99 -0.48 12.84
C ALA A 117 11.19 -1.41 12.55
N ARG A 118 12.43 -0.89 12.54
CA ARG A 118 13.63 -1.74 12.47
C ARG A 118 13.82 -2.57 13.73
N GLN A 119 13.40 -2.04 14.87
CA GLN A 119 13.61 -2.62 16.20
C GLN A 119 12.39 -3.40 16.68
N ASP A 120 11.19 -3.03 16.24
CA ASP A 120 9.94 -3.56 16.76
C ASP A 120 9.03 -4.08 15.63
N GLU A 121 8.67 -5.36 15.71
CA GLU A 121 7.85 -6.03 14.71
C GLU A 121 6.41 -5.50 14.64
N GLU A 122 5.84 -5.09 15.78
CA GLU A 122 4.48 -4.60 15.85
C GLU A 122 4.38 -3.17 15.32
N VAL A 123 5.41 -2.35 15.55
CA VAL A 123 5.56 -1.05 14.88
C VAL A 123 5.75 -1.25 13.37
N ARG A 124 6.51 -2.27 12.96
CA ARG A 124 6.68 -2.63 11.55
C ARG A 124 5.37 -3.04 10.89
N LYS A 125 4.58 -3.94 11.50
CA LYS A 125 3.27 -4.34 10.99
C LYS A 125 2.33 -3.15 10.86
N TRP A 126 2.26 -2.31 11.90
CA TRP A 126 1.48 -1.08 11.86
C TRP A 126 1.93 -0.15 10.74
N GLY A 127 3.23 0.11 10.63
CA GLY A 127 3.80 0.97 9.60
C GLY A 127 3.52 0.50 8.18
N TYR A 128 3.25 -0.79 7.94
CA TYR A 128 2.92 -1.35 6.62
C TYR A 128 1.42 -1.27 6.27
N MET A 129 0.59 -0.89 7.24
CA MET A 129 -0.87 -0.84 7.10
C MET A 129 -1.42 0.58 7.30
N GLU A 130 -0.69 1.44 8.00
CA GLU A 130 -1.11 2.79 8.33
C GLU A 130 -0.83 3.79 7.19
N GLU A 131 -1.87 4.48 6.74
CA GLU A 131 -1.78 5.54 5.72
C GLU A 131 -1.70 6.93 6.36
N GLU A 132 -2.26 7.11 7.55
CA GLU A 132 -2.25 8.37 8.27
C GLU A 132 -0.92 8.58 9.01
N VAL A 133 -0.36 9.79 8.90
CA VAL A 133 0.90 10.16 9.55
C VAL A 133 0.62 11.28 10.53
N SER A 134 0.69 10.97 11.81
CA SER A 134 0.65 11.97 12.88
C SER A 134 1.51 11.55 14.06
N GLU A 135 2.04 12.54 14.77
CA GLU A 135 2.83 12.31 15.97
C GLU A 135 2.00 11.56 17.03
N LEU A 136 0.72 11.91 17.18
CA LEU A 136 -0.19 11.28 18.12
C LEU A 136 -0.35 9.77 17.85
N LEU A 137 -0.50 9.37 16.58
CA LEU A 137 -0.62 7.95 16.21
C LEU A 137 0.68 7.20 16.49
N LEU A 138 1.83 7.78 16.12
CA LEU A 138 3.13 7.20 16.41
C LEU A 138 3.32 7.02 17.93
N GLN A 139 3.08 8.07 18.71
CA GLN A 139 3.17 8.00 20.17
C GLN A 139 2.22 6.95 20.73
N LYS A 140 0.95 6.89 20.31
CA LYS A 140 0.01 5.83 20.77
C LYS A 140 0.56 4.44 20.49
N LYS A 141 1.13 4.21 19.31
CA LYS A 141 1.70 2.90 18.95
C LYS A 141 2.93 2.56 19.78
N LEU A 142 3.79 3.53 20.06
CA LEU A 142 4.97 3.35 20.91
C LEU A 142 4.60 3.16 22.39
N HIS A 143 3.57 3.84 22.91
CA HIS A 143 3.16 3.74 24.32
C HIS A 143 2.34 2.48 24.62
N HIS A 144 1.61 1.92 23.65
CA HIS A 144 0.97 0.60 23.82
C HIS A 144 1.97 -0.54 24.06
N GLN A 145 3.27 -0.30 23.86
CA GLN A 145 4.36 -1.24 24.11
C GLN A 145 4.98 -1.08 25.51
N GLY A 146 4.55 -0.09 26.31
CA GLY A 146 5.11 0.24 27.64
C GLY A 146 4.77 -0.76 28.76
N GLY A 147 4.43 -2.01 28.44
CA GLY A 147 4.42 -3.12 29.42
C GLY A 147 5.85 -3.62 29.65
N PRO A 148 6.22 -4.09 30.85
CA PRO A 148 7.62 -4.17 31.27
C PRO A 148 8.42 -5.13 30.40
N SER A 149 9.38 -4.59 29.63
CA SER A 149 10.45 -5.39 29.06
C SER A 149 11.23 -6.05 30.19
N ARG A 150 11.13 -7.38 30.27
CA ARG A 150 11.95 -8.21 31.15
C ARG A 150 13.41 -8.14 30.67
N LYS A 151 14.25 -7.71 31.62
CA LYS A 151 15.70 -7.91 31.81
C LYS A 151 16.51 -8.46 30.64
#